data_AF-A0A9X1VSZ2-F1
#
_entry.id   AF-A0A9X1VSZ2-F1
#
_cell.length_a   1.000
_cell.length_b   1.000
_cell.length_c   1.000
_cell.angle_alpha   90.00
_cell.angle_beta   90.00
_cell.angle_gamma   90.00
#
_symmetry.space_group_name_H-M   'P 1'
#
loop_
_entity.id
_entity.type
_entity.pdbx_description
1 polymer ?
#
loop_
_entity_poly.entity_id
_entity_poly.type
_entity_poly.pdbx_seq_one_letter_code
_entity_poly.pdbx_strand_id
1 'polypeptide(L)'
;MEEIKQIVTANFTEVDKLLSEDYICVSIIGKVYGEYAREEIQRITSLNTFRHYYHKKAEDWYACNILYRDILKRKGIEKLKADLLNLVSKQNKSKIALLGYGKENEFCYRHILSDYLNANGMNVTEVENVDLTIQKEYWKQNQYKAQGHYNLTDEYVGQILEKSKWIFAKTMAKTNPHWYTLRKNFGNNEQFLHIVAHIRFYGIAEIFEGVLYRVFYYNGYKYWDHPCDILNEDCDLINRKPV
;
A
#
# COMPACT_ATOMS: atom_id res chain seq x y z
N MET A 1 30.88 16.71 -11.54
CA MET A 1 29.90 15.67 -11.17
C MET A 1 28.74 16.41 -10.55
N GLU A 2 27.54 16.30 -11.11
CA GLU A 2 26.36 16.90 -10.49
C GLU A 2 26.01 16.11 -9.22
N GLU A 3 25.79 16.84 -8.14
CA GLU A 3 25.60 16.29 -6.80
C GLU A 3 24.27 16.75 -6.24
N ILE A 4 23.57 15.84 -5.55
CA ILE A 4 22.37 16.18 -4.77
C ILE A 4 22.85 16.82 -3.47
N LYS A 5 22.67 18.14 -3.33
CA LYS A 5 23.10 18.89 -2.14
C LYS A 5 22.10 18.77 -0.99
N GLN A 6 20.82 18.59 -1.31
CA GLN A 6 19.76 18.56 -0.30
C GLN A 6 18.58 17.72 -0.79
N ILE A 7 18.05 16.88 0.10
CA ILE A 7 16.78 16.19 -0.10
C ILE A 7 15.88 16.49 1.08
N VAL A 8 14.67 16.95 0.78
CA VAL A 8 13.64 17.19 1.79
C VAL A 8 12.37 16.43 1.47
N THR A 9 11.54 16.19 2.48
CA THR A 9 10.13 15.86 2.29
C THR A 9 9.27 17.11 2.47
N ALA A 10 8.12 17.16 1.79
CA ALA A 10 7.13 18.21 1.98
C ALA A 10 5.74 17.78 1.52
N ASN A 11 4.71 18.51 1.95
CA ASN A 11 3.36 18.41 1.39
C ASN A 11 3.28 19.02 -0.02
N PHE A 12 2.33 18.56 -0.83
CA PHE A 12 2.00 19.19 -2.11
C PHE A 12 1.55 20.66 -1.99
N THR A 13 1.09 21.12 -0.83
CA THR A 13 0.78 22.55 -0.61
C THR A 13 2.01 23.45 -0.67
N GLU A 14 3.21 22.90 -0.45
CA GLU A 14 4.46 23.68 -0.43
C GLU A 14 5.11 23.81 -1.81
N VAL A 15 4.51 23.28 -2.88
CA VAL A 15 5.13 23.20 -4.21
C VAL A 15 5.59 24.56 -4.73
N ASP A 16 4.74 25.60 -4.65
CA ASP A 16 5.06 26.91 -5.21
C ASP A 16 6.26 27.55 -4.49
N LYS A 17 6.29 27.43 -3.16
CA LYS A 17 7.44 27.85 -2.33
C LYS A 17 8.71 27.10 -2.69
N LEU A 18 8.65 25.77 -2.76
CA LEU A 18 9.79 24.92 -3.07
C LEU A 18 10.35 25.20 -4.48
N LEU A 19 9.48 25.43 -5.45
CA LEU A 19 9.91 25.84 -6.80
C LEU A 19 10.65 27.19 -6.76
N SER A 20 10.15 28.17 -5.99
CA SER A 20 10.84 29.46 -5.79
C SER A 20 12.19 29.33 -5.07
N GLU A 21 12.37 28.30 -4.25
CA GLU A 21 13.61 28.00 -3.51
C GLU A 21 14.57 27.08 -4.29
N ASP A 22 14.29 26.88 -5.57
CA ASP A 22 15.05 26.11 -6.54
C ASP A 22 15.11 24.60 -6.28
N TYR A 23 14.06 24.05 -5.69
CA TYR A 23 13.90 22.59 -5.58
C TYR A 23 13.36 21.97 -6.88
N ILE A 24 13.78 20.73 -7.13
CA ILE A 24 13.08 19.81 -8.00
C ILE A 24 11.97 19.14 -7.19
N CYS A 25 10.73 19.45 -7.51
CA CYS A 25 9.56 18.86 -6.88
C CYS A 25 9.26 17.48 -7.50
N VAL A 26 9.32 16.41 -6.70
CA VAL A 26 9.14 15.02 -7.16
C VAL A 26 7.96 14.38 -6.43
N SER A 27 6.93 13.99 -7.17
CA SER A 27 5.86 13.15 -6.64
C SER A 27 6.36 11.73 -6.38
N ILE A 28 6.15 11.26 -5.15
CA ILE A 28 6.55 9.91 -4.70
C ILE A 28 5.40 8.90 -4.81
N ILE A 29 4.21 9.36 -5.20
CA ILE A 29 3.00 8.56 -5.31
C ILE A 29 2.56 8.30 -6.75
N GLY A 30 3.31 8.82 -7.73
CA GLY A 30 3.02 8.72 -9.15
C GLY A 30 2.40 10.00 -9.71
N LYS A 31 1.40 9.87 -10.60
CA LYS A 31 0.74 11.03 -11.19
C LYS A 31 -0.08 11.77 -10.13
N VAL A 32 0.09 13.09 -10.07
CA VAL A 32 -0.69 13.98 -9.21
C VAL A 32 -1.95 14.43 -9.94
N TYR A 33 -3.07 14.47 -9.23
CA TYR A 33 -4.38 14.86 -9.77
C TYR A 33 -4.99 15.98 -8.91
N GLY A 34 -5.99 16.66 -9.47
CA GLY A 34 -6.77 17.70 -8.77
C GLY A 34 -6.02 19.02 -8.63
N GLU A 35 -6.33 19.75 -7.55
CA GLU A 35 -5.82 21.10 -7.28
C GLU A 35 -4.29 21.19 -7.12
N TYR A 36 -3.64 20.07 -6.79
CA TYR A 36 -2.19 19.98 -6.62
C TYR A 36 -1.44 19.63 -7.91
N ALA A 37 -2.15 19.34 -9.00
CA ALA A 37 -1.51 19.00 -10.27
C ALA A 37 -0.75 20.22 -10.82
N ARG A 38 0.52 20.01 -11.14
CA ARG A 38 1.44 21.00 -11.73
C ARG A 38 2.31 20.27 -12.76
N GLU A 39 2.64 20.92 -13.86
CA GLU A 39 3.47 20.33 -14.92
C GLU A 39 4.93 20.20 -14.48
N GLU A 40 5.35 21.06 -13.56
CA GLU A 40 6.68 21.15 -12.99
C GLU A 40 7.00 19.98 -12.05
N ILE A 41 5.96 19.33 -11.48
CA ILE A 41 6.13 18.18 -10.59
C ILE A 41 6.62 16.98 -11.41
N GLN A 42 7.85 16.58 -11.10
CA GLN A 42 8.47 15.40 -11.67
C GLN A 42 7.92 14.12 -11.05
N ARG A 43 8.14 13.01 -11.75
CA ARG A 43 7.79 11.68 -11.27
C ARG A 43 8.91 10.70 -11.54
N ILE A 44 9.06 9.75 -10.62
CA ILE A 44 9.81 8.52 -10.85
C ILE A 44 8.78 7.45 -11.17
N THR A 45 8.74 6.97 -12.41
CA THR A 45 7.67 6.09 -12.92
C THR A 45 7.46 4.83 -12.08
N SER A 46 8.51 4.30 -11.43
CA SER A 46 8.38 3.15 -10.55
C SER A 46 7.70 3.44 -9.21
N LEU A 47 7.70 4.70 -8.76
CA LEU A 47 7.05 5.12 -7.51
C LEU A 47 5.59 5.49 -7.80
N ASN A 48 4.69 4.51 -7.70
CA ASN A 48 3.27 4.70 -7.99
C ASN A 48 2.39 3.95 -6.98
N THR A 49 1.44 4.64 -6.37
CA THR A 49 0.53 4.07 -5.36
C THR A 49 -0.88 3.81 -5.89
N PHE A 50 -1.11 3.85 -7.21
CA PHE A 50 -2.43 3.64 -7.82
C PHE A 50 -3.12 2.36 -7.34
N ARG A 51 -2.38 1.25 -7.27
CA ARG A 51 -2.92 -0.05 -6.83
C ARG A 51 -3.16 -0.13 -5.31
N HIS A 52 -2.75 0.88 -4.54
CA HIS A 52 -3.01 0.96 -3.11
C HIS A 52 -4.36 1.60 -2.80
N TYR A 53 -5.15 2.00 -3.81
CA TYR A 53 -6.41 2.74 -3.66
C TYR A 53 -7.34 2.16 -2.58
N TYR A 54 -7.64 0.86 -2.65
CA TYR A 54 -8.56 0.23 -1.70
C TYR A 54 -7.99 0.17 -0.28
N HIS A 55 -6.68 -0.07 -0.14
CA HIS A 55 -6.01 -0.03 1.16
C HIS A 55 -6.04 1.38 1.76
N LYS A 56 -5.83 2.42 0.94
CA LYS A 56 -5.97 3.81 1.39
C LYS A 56 -7.40 4.14 1.82
N LYS A 57 -8.40 3.69 1.04
CA LYS A 57 -9.81 3.93 1.35
C LYS A 57 -10.23 3.24 2.65
N ALA A 58 -9.70 2.04 2.91
CA ALA A 58 -9.91 1.29 4.14
C ALA A 58 -8.99 1.71 5.29
N GLU A 59 -8.15 2.74 5.10
CA GLU A 59 -7.14 3.19 6.07
C GLU A 59 -6.14 2.11 6.52
N ASP A 60 -5.94 1.06 5.72
CA ASP A 60 -4.98 -0.02 5.99
C ASP A 60 -3.53 0.44 5.70
N TRP A 61 -3.02 1.27 6.61
CA TRP A 61 -1.69 1.87 6.51
C TRP A 61 -0.57 0.84 6.61
N TYR A 62 -0.80 -0.25 7.33
CA TYR A 62 0.08 -1.42 7.35
C TYR A 62 0.26 -2.00 5.96
N ALA A 63 -0.83 -2.25 5.22
CA ALA A 63 -0.74 -2.74 3.85
C ALA A 63 -0.11 -1.72 2.90
N CYS A 64 -0.46 -0.44 3.03
CA CYS A 64 0.15 0.65 2.26
C CYS A 64 1.68 0.70 2.45
N ASN A 65 2.15 0.52 3.70
CA ASN A 65 3.58 0.46 4.02
C ASN A 65 4.27 -0.74 3.36
N ILE A 66 3.72 -1.95 3.52
CA ILE A 66 4.31 -3.16 2.92
C ILE A 66 4.40 -3.03 1.40
N LEU A 67 3.33 -2.58 0.75
CA LEU A 67 3.30 -2.43 -0.71
C LEU A 67 4.29 -1.39 -1.21
N TYR A 68 4.40 -0.26 -0.51
CA TYR A 68 5.35 0.77 -0.91
C TYR A 68 6.80 0.32 -0.68
N ARG A 69 7.10 -0.39 0.41
CA ARG A 69 8.42 -0.99 0.63
C ARG A 69 8.75 -2.08 -0.40
N ASP A 70 7.77 -2.85 -0.88
CA ASP A 70 7.96 -3.77 -2.00
C ASP A 70 8.34 -3.05 -3.30
N ILE A 71 7.68 -1.91 -3.60
CA ILE A 71 8.07 -1.04 -4.72
C ILE A 71 9.52 -0.58 -4.59
N LEU A 72 9.91 -0.09 -3.41
CA LEU A 72 11.28 0.38 -3.15
C LEU A 72 12.30 -0.76 -3.26
N LYS A 73 11.98 -1.94 -2.71
CA LYS A 73 12.81 -3.15 -2.81
C LYS A 73 13.04 -3.56 -4.26
N ARG A 74 11.98 -3.61 -5.07
CA ARG A 74 12.08 -3.96 -6.50
C ARG A 74 12.83 -2.90 -7.31
N LYS A 75 12.68 -1.61 -6.96
CA LYS A 75 13.44 -0.52 -7.58
C LYS A 75 14.92 -0.61 -7.22
N GLY A 76 15.23 -0.84 -5.94
CA GLY A 76 16.59 -0.86 -5.41
C GLY A 76 17.20 0.54 -5.30
N ILE A 77 18.03 0.73 -4.28
CA ILE A 77 18.62 2.04 -3.95
C ILE A 77 19.46 2.62 -5.10
N GLU A 78 20.30 1.81 -5.75
CA GLU A 78 21.18 2.29 -6.83
C GLU A 78 20.39 2.89 -8.00
N LYS A 79 19.32 2.21 -8.44
CA LYS A 79 18.47 2.72 -9.52
C LYS A 79 17.65 3.93 -9.09
N LEU A 80 17.26 4.01 -7.82
CA LEU A 80 16.54 5.16 -7.28
C LEU A 80 17.46 6.39 -7.21
N LYS A 81 18.69 6.22 -6.73
CA LYS A 81 19.73 7.26 -6.70
C LYS A 81 20.06 7.75 -8.11
N ALA A 82 20.21 6.83 -9.06
CA ALA A 82 20.44 7.17 -10.47
C ALA A 82 19.30 8.01 -11.06
N ASP A 83 18.03 7.68 -10.76
CA ASP A 83 16.89 8.48 -11.23
C ASP A 83 16.89 9.89 -10.63
N LEU A 84 17.19 10.04 -9.34
CA LEU A 84 17.27 11.34 -8.67
C LEU A 84 18.42 12.19 -9.24
N LEU A 85 19.59 11.61 -9.47
CA LEU A 85 20.73 12.29 -10.11
C LEU A 85 20.40 12.70 -11.54
N ASN A 86 19.68 11.87 -12.29
CA ASN A 86 19.23 12.21 -13.64
C ASN A 86 18.28 13.40 -13.64
N LEU A 87 17.42 13.55 -12.62
CA LEU A 87 16.57 14.73 -12.48
C LEU A 87 17.40 15.99 -12.19
N VAL A 88 18.37 15.90 -11.27
CA VAL A 88 19.34 16.97 -10.97
C VAL A 88 20.04 17.44 -12.26
N SER A 89 20.54 16.49 -13.04
CA SER A 89 21.23 16.76 -14.31
C SER A 89 20.34 17.45 -15.33
N LYS A 90 19.16 16.88 -15.59
CA LYS A 90 18.22 17.40 -16.58
C LYS A 90 17.69 18.79 -16.26
N GLN A 91 17.54 19.11 -14.98
CA GLN A 91 17.02 20.40 -14.55
C GLN A 91 18.10 21.42 -14.22
N ASN A 92 19.38 21.01 -14.22
CA ASN A 92 20.50 21.85 -13.78
C ASN A 92 20.25 22.45 -12.38
N LYS A 93 19.74 21.62 -11.46
CA LYS A 93 19.40 21.97 -10.07
C LYS A 93 20.05 20.97 -9.12
N SER A 94 20.16 21.31 -7.83
CA SER A 94 20.85 20.46 -6.85
C SER A 94 20.04 20.08 -5.61
N LYS A 95 18.79 20.56 -5.49
CA LYS A 95 17.90 20.29 -4.37
C LYS A 95 16.69 19.51 -4.83
N ILE A 96 16.22 18.56 -4.03
CA ILE A 96 15.07 17.71 -4.33
C ILE A 96 14.06 17.78 -3.18
N ALA A 97 12.78 17.99 -3.53
CA ALA A 97 11.67 17.87 -2.61
C ALA A 97 10.81 16.65 -2.96
N LEU A 98 10.66 15.73 -2.01
CA LEU A 98 9.88 14.50 -2.11
C LEU A 98 8.46 14.77 -1.59
N LEU A 99 7.49 14.81 -2.50
CA LEU A 99 6.16 15.35 -2.23
C LEU A 99 5.11 14.28 -2.00
N GLY A 100 4.26 14.49 -1.00
CA GLY A 100 3.09 13.65 -0.71
C GLY A 100 1.89 14.45 -0.18
N TYR A 101 0.73 13.79 -0.03
CA TYR A 101 -0.52 14.46 0.35
C TYR A 101 -0.71 14.71 1.85
N GLY A 102 -0.14 13.87 2.72
CA GLY A 102 -0.46 13.90 4.16
C GLY A 102 0.04 15.18 4.82
N LYS A 103 -0.78 15.82 5.65
CA LYS A 103 -0.39 17.01 6.42
C LYS A 103 -0.03 16.63 7.85
N GLU A 104 0.93 17.34 8.43
CA GLU A 104 1.34 17.14 9.83
C GLU A 104 1.61 15.66 10.15
N ASN A 105 0.80 15.04 11.00
CA ASN A 105 0.95 13.66 11.44
C ASN A 105 0.08 12.66 10.66
N GLU A 106 -0.62 13.05 9.61
CA GLU A 106 -1.36 12.11 8.75
C GLU A 106 -0.42 11.09 8.09
N PHE A 107 -0.88 9.85 7.87
CA PHE A 107 -0.09 8.85 7.16
C PHE A 107 0.38 9.37 5.79
N CYS A 108 1.68 9.26 5.51
CA CYS A 108 2.18 9.60 4.18
C CYS A 108 3.35 8.73 3.69
N TYR A 109 3.25 8.32 2.42
CA TYR A 109 4.28 7.57 1.71
C TYR A 109 5.64 8.28 1.64
N ARG A 110 5.67 9.62 1.73
CA ARG A 110 6.95 10.39 1.67
C ARG A 110 7.86 10.05 2.84
N HIS A 111 7.28 9.75 4.01
CA HIS A 111 8.03 9.35 5.20
C HIS A 111 8.57 7.92 5.09
N ILE A 112 7.88 7.03 4.36
CA ILE A 112 8.40 5.68 4.06
C ILE A 112 9.60 5.79 3.10
N LEU A 113 9.51 6.64 2.08
CA LEU A 113 10.62 6.89 1.16
C LEU A 113 11.81 7.53 1.90
N SER A 114 11.55 8.54 2.73
CA SER A 114 12.56 9.21 3.56
C SER A 114 13.28 8.20 4.47
N ASP A 115 12.55 7.36 5.19
CA ASP A 115 13.09 6.28 6.02
C ASP A 115 13.98 5.32 5.22
N TYR A 116 13.53 4.90 4.02
CA TYR A 116 14.32 4.04 3.14
C TYR A 116 15.60 4.71 2.64
N LEU A 117 15.52 5.96 2.18
CA LEU A 117 16.67 6.72 1.68
C LEU A 117 17.69 7.00 2.80
N ASN A 118 17.22 7.35 4.00
CA ASN A 118 18.06 7.56 5.18
C ASN A 118 18.75 6.27 5.61
N ALA A 119 18.04 5.13 5.64
CA ALA A 119 18.64 3.83 5.92
C ALA A 119 19.73 3.42 4.91
N ASN A 120 19.76 4.06 3.73
CA ASN A 120 20.79 3.87 2.70
C ASN A 120 21.73 5.08 2.54
N GLY A 121 21.80 5.97 3.53
CA GLY A 121 22.80 7.05 3.60
C GLY A 121 22.57 8.25 2.68
N MET A 122 21.36 8.49 2.19
CA MET A 122 21.05 9.64 1.32
C MET A 122 20.62 10.92 2.05
N ASN A 123 20.54 10.93 3.39
CA ASN A 123 20.26 12.10 4.24
C ASN A 123 19.07 12.96 3.77
N VAL A 124 17.86 12.50 4.08
CA VAL A 124 16.60 13.19 3.80
C VAL A 124 16.10 13.88 5.08
N THR A 125 15.73 15.15 4.97
CA THR A 125 15.21 15.95 6.10
C THR A 125 13.70 16.20 5.95
N GLU A 126 12.96 16.17 7.05
CA GLU A 126 11.56 16.57 7.07
C GLU A 126 11.45 18.10 7.24
N VAL A 127 10.74 18.80 6.34
CA VAL A 127 10.60 20.28 6.42
C VAL A 127 9.46 20.71 7.35
N GLU A 128 8.51 19.81 7.59
CA GLU A 128 7.37 20.02 8.47
C GLU A 128 7.65 19.43 9.85
N ASN A 129 6.93 19.90 10.87
CA ASN A 129 6.98 19.31 12.21
C ASN A 129 6.21 17.97 12.23
N VAL A 130 6.85 16.93 11.71
CA VAL A 130 6.30 15.57 11.62
C VAL A 130 6.93 14.71 12.70
N ASP A 131 6.09 14.08 13.52
CA ASP A 131 6.56 13.02 14.42
C ASP A 131 6.67 11.70 13.66
N LEU A 132 7.90 11.33 13.27
CA LEU A 132 8.19 10.06 12.61
C LEU A 132 7.83 8.83 13.44
N THR A 133 7.66 8.97 14.76
CA THR A 133 7.17 7.90 15.64
C THR A 133 5.72 7.56 15.28
N ILE A 134 4.87 8.57 15.07
CA ILE A 134 3.47 8.37 14.67
C ILE A 134 3.40 7.67 13.31
N GLN A 135 4.25 8.08 12.35
CA GLN A 135 4.34 7.40 11.05
C GLN A 135 4.73 5.92 11.22
N LYS A 136 5.72 5.64 12.06
CA LYS A 136 6.15 4.26 12.35
C LYS A 136 5.08 3.42 13.01
N GLU A 137 4.18 4.00 13.79
CA GLU A 137 3.04 3.27 14.38
C GLU A 137 2.00 2.91 13.31
N TYR A 138 1.68 3.81 12.38
CA TYR A 138 0.84 3.47 11.23
C TYR A 138 1.40 2.30 10.40
N TRP A 139 2.72 2.20 10.28
CA TRP A 139 3.38 1.15 9.51
C TRP A 139 3.27 -0.24 10.15
N LYS A 140 3.03 -0.31 11.47
CA LYS A 140 2.96 -1.55 12.25
C LYS A 140 1.52 -1.96 12.57
N GLN A 141 0.59 -1.01 12.64
CA GLN A 141 -0.77 -1.27 13.09
C GLN A 141 -1.58 -2.07 12.07
N ASN A 142 -1.69 -3.38 12.27
CA ASN A 142 -2.61 -4.20 11.51
C ASN A 142 -4.03 -4.04 12.07
N GLN A 143 -4.85 -3.24 11.39
CA GLN A 143 -6.18 -2.86 11.88
C GLN A 143 -7.12 -4.05 12.06
N TYR A 144 -7.06 -5.06 11.18
CA TYR A 144 -7.87 -6.27 11.34
C TYR A 144 -7.45 -7.09 12.57
N LYS A 145 -6.18 -7.06 12.96
CA LYS A 145 -5.74 -7.64 14.24
C LYS A 145 -6.26 -6.84 15.43
N ALA A 146 -6.30 -5.51 15.33
CA ALA A 146 -6.80 -4.66 16.40
C ALA A 146 -8.33 -4.79 16.59
N GLN A 147 -9.09 -4.97 15.51
CA GLN A 147 -10.54 -5.20 15.55
C GLN A 147 -10.93 -6.54 16.14
N GLY A 148 -10.06 -7.55 16.01
CA GLY A 148 -10.34 -8.89 16.46
C GLY A 148 -11.14 -9.71 15.44
N HIS A 149 -11.72 -10.79 15.94
CA HIS A 149 -12.57 -11.71 15.20
C HIS A 149 -13.63 -12.28 16.15
N TYR A 150 -14.52 -13.13 15.64
CA TYR A 150 -15.69 -13.63 16.38
C TYR A 150 -15.42 -14.93 17.17
N ASN A 151 -14.18 -15.14 17.63
CA ASN A 151 -13.76 -16.35 18.37
C ASN A 151 -14.07 -17.68 17.65
N LEU A 152 -14.16 -17.66 16.32
CA LEU A 152 -14.24 -18.87 15.52
C LEU A 152 -12.90 -19.61 15.55
N THR A 153 -12.93 -20.93 15.47
CA THR A 153 -11.72 -21.75 15.29
C THR A 153 -11.38 -21.91 13.82
N ASP A 154 -10.10 -22.13 13.51
CA ASP A 154 -9.65 -22.42 12.14
C ASP A 154 -10.38 -23.63 11.55
N GLU A 155 -10.60 -24.67 12.35
CA GLU A 155 -11.34 -25.86 11.93
C GLU A 155 -12.80 -25.55 11.58
N TYR A 156 -13.50 -24.79 12.41
CA TYR A 156 -14.89 -24.40 12.15
C TYR A 156 -15.00 -23.61 10.84
N VAL A 157 -14.12 -22.61 10.65
CA VAL A 157 -14.09 -21.78 9.45
C VAL A 157 -13.74 -22.62 8.21
N GLY A 158 -12.70 -23.44 8.31
CA GLY A 158 -12.25 -24.33 7.23
C GLY A 158 -13.34 -25.30 6.78
N GLN A 159 -14.03 -25.96 7.72
CA GLN A 159 -15.11 -26.90 7.40
C GLN A 159 -16.29 -26.23 6.69
N ILE A 160 -16.65 -24.99 7.04
CA ILE A 160 -17.70 -24.24 6.35
C ILE A 160 -17.25 -23.89 4.92
N LEU A 161 -16.02 -23.40 4.77
CA LEU A 161 -15.47 -23.03 3.46
C LEU A 161 -15.36 -24.26 2.53
N GLU A 162 -14.98 -25.43 3.03
CA GLU A 162 -14.91 -26.66 2.22
C GLU A 162 -16.28 -27.11 1.71
N LYS A 163 -17.32 -27.01 2.54
CA LYS A 163 -18.70 -27.37 2.19
C LYS A 163 -19.42 -26.33 1.33
N SER A 164 -18.85 -25.13 1.21
CA SER A 164 -19.43 -24.03 0.44
C SER A 164 -19.52 -24.38 -1.05
N LYS A 165 -20.46 -23.74 -1.76
CA LYS A 165 -20.52 -23.83 -3.22
C LYS A 165 -19.49 -22.90 -3.85
N TRP A 166 -18.68 -23.44 -4.75
CA TRP A 166 -17.57 -22.74 -5.40
C TRP A 166 -17.80 -22.60 -6.90
N ILE A 167 -17.51 -21.40 -7.41
CA ILE A 167 -17.62 -21.04 -8.83
C ILE A 167 -16.21 -20.82 -9.36
N PHE A 168 -15.85 -21.48 -10.46
CA PHE A 168 -14.54 -21.30 -11.08
C PHE A 168 -14.43 -19.93 -11.76
N ALA A 169 -13.37 -19.19 -11.47
CA ALA A 169 -13.09 -17.87 -12.04
C ALA A 169 -12.57 -17.98 -13.48
N LYS A 170 -13.48 -18.23 -14.45
CA LYS A 170 -13.14 -18.46 -15.87
C LYS A 170 -12.29 -17.35 -16.48
N THR A 171 -12.51 -16.10 -16.10
CA THR A 171 -11.77 -14.93 -16.60
C THR A 171 -10.31 -14.92 -16.15
N MET A 172 -9.97 -15.62 -15.07
CA MET A 172 -8.63 -15.70 -14.49
C MET A 172 -7.97 -17.07 -14.70
N ALA A 173 -8.57 -17.94 -15.53
CA ALA A 173 -8.12 -19.32 -15.71
C ALA A 173 -6.65 -19.44 -16.17
N LYS A 174 -6.15 -18.48 -16.94
CA LYS A 174 -4.78 -18.50 -17.48
C LYS A 174 -3.74 -17.90 -16.52
N THR A 175 -4.11 -16.85 -15.79
CA THR A 175 -3.17 -16.04 -15.00
C THR A 175 -3.16 -16.42 -13.53
N ASN A 176 -4.32 -16.67 -12.95
CA ASN A 176 -4.45 -17.10 -11.56
C ASN A 176 -5.70 -17.97 -11.42
N PRO A 177 -5.67 -19.26 -11.82
CA PRO A 177 -6.83 -20.14 -11.73
C PRO A 177 -7.23 -20.32 -10.26
N HIS A 178 -8.46 -19.91 -9.94
CA HIS A 178 -9.03 -19.97 -8.60
C HIS A 178 -10.56 -20.12 -8.66
N TRP A 179 -11.16 -20.30 -7.51
CA TRP A 179 -12.61 -20.36 -7.33
C TRP A 179 -13.06 -19.29 -6.35
N TYR A 180 -14.33 -18.93 -6.39
CA TYR A 180 -14.92 -18.01 -5.43
C TYR A 180 -16.30 -18.50 -4.98
N THR A 181 -16.69 -18.09 -3.78
CA THR A 181 -18.07 -18.19 -3.29
C THR A 181 -18.61 -16.79 -3.06
N LEU A 182 -19.92 -16.61 -3.29
CA LEU A 182 -20.57 -15.30 -3.23
C LEU A 182 -21.37 -15.18 -1.94
N ARG A 183 -21.24 -14.05 -1.25
CA ARG A 183 -21.99 -13.71 -0.03
C ARG A 183 -23.50 -13.92 -0.20
N LYS A 184 -24.08 -13.43 -1.30
CA LYS A 184 -25.50 -13.59 -1.62
C LYS A 184 -25.99 -15.04 -1.74
N ASN A 185 -25.07 -15.98 -2.01
CA ASN A 185 -25.37 -17.40 -2.14
C ASN A 185 -24.91 -18.21 -0.92
N PHE A 186 -24.34 -17.56 0.09
CA PHE A 186 -23.77 -18.22 1.26
C PHE A 186 -24.85 -18.71 2.25
N GLY A 187 -26.05 -18.13 2.19
CA GLY A 187 -27.21 -18.54 2.99
C GLY A 187 -27.27 -17.94 4.39
N ASN A 188 -26.12 -17.58 4.97
CA ASN A 188 -26.04 -16.84 6.23
C ASN A 188 -25.07 -15.66 6.09
N ASN A 189 -25.62 -14.45 6.04
CA ASN A 189 -24.87 -13.22 5.86
C ASN A 189 -23.89 -12.92 7.01
N GLU A 190 -24.34 -13.12 8.25
CA GLU A 190 -23.54 -12.84 9.44
C GLU A 190 -22.37 -13.82 9.56
N GLN A 191 -22.63 -15.12 9.36
CA GLN A 191 -21.58 -16.14 9.36
C GLN A 191 -20.53 -15.88 8.27
N PHE A 192 -20.95 -15.41 7.09
CA PHE A 192 -20.02 -15.00 6.03
C PHE A 192 -19.08 -13.89 6.51
N LEU A 193 -19.63 -12.82 7.09
CA LEU A 193 -18.82 -11.70 7.60
C LEU A 193 -17.89 -12.12 8.74
N HIS A 194 -18.34 -13.01 9.64
CA HIS A 194 -17.50 -13.56 10.70
C HIS A 194 -16.32 -14.37 10.14
N ILE A 195 -16.54 -15.13 9.05
CA ILE A 195 -15.49 -15.84 8.34
C ILE A 195 -14.53 -14.86 7.66
N VAL A 196 -15.01 -13.78 7.03
CA VAL A 196 -14.15 -12.74 6.45
C VAL A 196 -13.28 -12.10 7.52
N ALA A 197 -13.86 -11.73 8.66
CA ALA A 197 -13.10 -11.23 9.81
C ALA A 197 -12.03 -12.22 10.28
N HIS A 198 -12.36 -13.52 10.32
CA HIS A 198 -11.39 -14.59 10.64
C HIS A 198 -10.24 -14.67 9.64
N ILE A 199 -10.55 -14.66 8.33
CA ILE A 199 -9.55 -14.69 7.26
C ILE A 199 -8.61 -13.48 7.36
N ARG A 200 -9.15 -12.28 7.56
CA ARG A 200 -8.35 -11.05 7.68
C ARG A 200 -7.57 -10.99 8.99
N PHE A 201 -8.11 -11.54 10.07
CA PHE A 201 -7.41 -11.63 11.33
C PHE A 201 -6.24 -12.61 11.23
N TYR A 202 -6.46 -13.87 10.85
CA TYR A 202 -5.41 -14.90 10.84
C TYR A 202 -4.57 -14.95 9.56
N GLY A 203 -5.02 -14.30 8.49
CA GLY A 203 -4.39 -14.36 7.19
C GLY A 203 -2.99 -13.77 7.17
N ILE A 204 -2.11 -14.41 6.40
CA ILE A 204 -0.75 -13.96 6.14
C ILE A 204 -0.78 -12.98 4.98
N ALA A 205 0.06 -11.93 5.05
CA ALA A 205 0.15 -10.95 3.99
C ALA A 205 0.83 -11.53 2.74
N GLU A 206 0.16 -11.47 1.60
CA GLU A 206 0.70 -11.83 0.29
C GLU A 206 0.45 -10.73 -0.72
N ILE A 207 1.47 -10.42 -1.53
CA ILE A 207 1.34 -9.43 -2.60
C ILE A 207 1.07 -10.16 -3.91
N PHE A 208 -0.06 -9.85 -4.52
CA PHE A 208 -0.35 -10.27 -5.89
C PHE A 208 -0.72 -9.04 -6.72
N GLU A 209 -0.03 -8.86 -7.85
CA GLU A 209 -0.26 -7.74 -8.74
C GLU A 209 -0.27 -6.36 -8.03
N GLY A 210 0.62 -6.14 -7.07
CA GLY A 210 0.71 -4.85 -6.37
C GLY A 210 -0.47 -4.54 -5.44
N VAL A 211 -1.24 -5.56 -5.06
CA VAL A 211 -2.27 -5.50 -4.02
C VAL A 211 -1.87 -6.49 -2.93
N LEU A 212 -1.99 -6.07 -1.67
CA LEU A 212 -1.79 -6.94 -0.52
C LEU A 212 -3.10 -7.63 -0.17
N TYR A 213 -3.06 -8.96 -0.13
CA TYR A 213 -4.13 -9.83 0.31
C TYR A 213 -3.76 -10.44 1.65
N ARG A 214 -4.77 -10.72 2.47
CA ARG A 214 -4.61 -11.53 3.69
C ARG A 214 -5.12 -12.92 3.37
N VAL A 215 -4.22 -13.89 3.41
CA VAL A 215 -4.46 -15.25 2.94
C VAL A 215 -4.49 -16.20 4.12
N PHE A 216 -5.64 -16.78 4.37
CA PHE A 216 -5.84 -17.82 5.36
C PHE A 216 -5.57 -19.19 4.73
N TYR A 217 -4.80 -20.03 5.41
CA TYR A 217 -4.39 -21.34 4.93
C TYR A 217 -5.09 -22.42 5.74
N TYR A 218 -5.78 -23.33 5.05
CA TYR A 218 -6.44 -24.47 5.69
C TYR A 218 -6.53 -25.65 4.72
N ASN A 219 -6.17 -26.84 5.20
CA ASN A 219 -6.27 -28.13 4.49
C ASN A 219 -5.79 -28.10 3.01
N GLY A 220 -4.61 -27.51 2.76
CA GLY A 220 -4.02 -27.46 1.41
C GLY A 220 -4.66 -26.43 0.47
N TYR A 221 -5.52 -25.55 0.98
CA TYR A 221 -6.08 -24.40 0.27
C TYR A 221 -5.67 -23.07 0.92
N LYS A 222 -5.59 -22.05 0.07
CA LYS A 222 -5.50 -20.64 0.43
C LYS A 222 -6.85 -19.99 0.20
N TYR A 223 -7.30 -19.19 1.15
CA TYR A 223 -8.56 -18.46 1.15
C TYR A 223 -8.29 -16.97 1.35
N TRP A 224 -8.92 -16.11 0.55
CA TRP A 224 -8.74 -14.67 0.66
C TRP A 224 -9.94 -13.91 0.08
N ASP A 225 -10.19 -12.73 0.61
CA ASP A 225 -11.12 -11.75 0.04
C ASP A 225 -10.37 -10.54 -0.54
N HIS A 226 -11.08 -9.63 -1.20
CA HIS A 226 -10.48 -8.39 -1.69
C HIS A 226 -10.42 -7.37 -0.54
N PRO A 227 -9.32 -6.62 -0.36
CA PRO A 227 -9.34 -5.45 0.51
C PRO A 227 -10.40 -4.46 0.01
N CYS A 228 -11.50 -4.29 0.75
CA CYS A 228 -12.64 -3.47 0.33
C CYS A 228 -12.94 -2.36 1.34
N ASP A 229 -12.92 -2.71 2.63
CA ASP A 229 -13.26 -1.83 3.73
C ASP A 229 -12.72 -2.38 5.07
N ILE A 230 -12.75 -1.52 6.08
CA ILE A 230 -12.25 -1.79 7.42
C ILE A 230 -13.24 -2.61 8.28
N LEU A 231 -14.54 -2.59 7.99
CA LEU A 231 -15.60 -3.25 8.78
C LEU A 231 -16.01 -4.64 8.25
N ASN A 232 -15.42 -5.06 7.13
CA ASN A 232 -15.78 -6.25 6.33
C ASN A 232 -17.13 -6.14 5.59
N GLU A 233 -17.83 -5.01 5.66
CA GLU A 233 -19.22 -4.86 5.20
C GLU A 233 -19.36 -4.85 3.68
N ASP A 234 -18.34 -4.42 2.94
CA ASP A 234 -18.33 -4.34 1.48
C ASP A 234 -17.77 -5.63 0.84
N CYS A 235 -17.53 -6.69 1.64
CA CYS A 235 -17.01 -7.95 1.12
C CYS A 235 -18.12 -8.79 0.47
N ASP A 236 -18.02 -9.00 -0.83
CA ASP A 236 -19.02 -9.76 -1.61
C ASP A 236 -18.64 -11.21 -1.89
N LEU A 237 -17.35 -11.55 -1.81
CA LEU A 237 -16.86 -12.88 -2.17
C LEU A 237 -15.63 -13.28 -1.38
N ILE A 238 -15.47 -14.59 -1.21
CA ILE A 238 -14.23 -15.22 -0.73
C ILE A 238 -13.71 -16.08 -1.86
N ASN A 239 -12.43 -15.95 -2.16
CA ASN A 239 -11.71 -16.77 -3.13
C ASN A 239 -11.06 -17.97 -2.44
N ARG A 240 -10.81 -19.03 -3.21
CA ARG A 240 -9.93 -20.14 -2.83
C ARG A 240 -9.06 -20.62 -3.98
N LYS A 241 -7.90 -21.18 -3.65
CA LYS A 241 -7.02 -21.89 -4.60
C LYS A 241 -6.21 -22.96 -3.84
N PRO A 242 -5.91 -24.12 -4.45
CA PRO A 242 -4.92 -25.05 -3.88
C PRO A 242 -3.57 -24.35 -3.64
N VAL A 243 -2.88 -24.69 -2.56
CA VAL A 243 -1.55 -24.14 -2.22
C VAL A 243 -0.55 -24.37 -3.34
#